data_AF-A0A6H1MWZ8-F1
#
_entry.id   AF-A0A6H1MWZ8-F1
#
_cell.length_a   1.000
_cell.length_b   1.000
_cell.length_c   1.000
_cell.angle_alpha   90.00
_cell.angle_beta   90.00
_cell.angle_gamma   90.00
#
_symmetry.space_group_name_H-M   'P 1'
#
loop_
_entity.id
_entity.type
_entity.pdbx_description
1 polymer ?
#
loop_
_entity_poly.entity_id
_entity_poly.type
_entity_poly.pdbx_seq_one_letter_code
_entity_poly.pdbx_strand_id
1 'polypeptide(L)'
;MASSNTVKAAALQQRLTAHAARWPQITEIKVRWRAGYAYIDAVINGDDEDDLQLCRLKDTGHPEMWGFALFTYSNERYEDNILPTGLSFGSPEDALDCAVGLYLGDPAS
;
A
#
# COMPACT_ATOMS: atom_id res chain seq x y z
N MET A 1 -7.76 -13.47 -21.97
CA MET A 1 -8.58 -12.93 -20.86
C MET A 1 -7.61 -12.51 -19.77
N ALA A 2 -7.60 -11.24 -19.37
CA ALA A 2 -6.86 -10.83 -18.17
C ALA A 2 -7.43 -11.63 -16.99
N SER A 3 -6.57 -12.29 -16.21
CA SER A 3 -6.98 -12.95 -14.98
C SER A 3 -7.63 -11.90 -14.06
N SER A 4 -8.67 -12.28 -13.32
CA SER A 4 -9.42 -11.37 -12.45
C SER A 4 -8.53 -10.56 -11.50
N ASN A 5 -7.37 -11.11 -11.13
CA ASN A 5 -6.36 -10.47 -10.29
C ASN A 5 -5.69 -9.27 -10.97
N THR A 6 -5.41 -9.31 -12.28
CA THR A 6 -4.80 -8.18 -13.00
C THR A 6 -5.75 -6.98 -13.05
N VAL A 7 -7.04 -7.23 -13.24
CA VAL A 7 -8.06 -6.16 -13.21
C VAL A 7 -8.18 -5.57 -11.81
N LYS A 8 -8.21 -6.41 -10.77
CA LYS A 8 -8.18 -5.95 -9.37
C LYS A 8 -6.94 -5.13 -9.05
N ALA A 9 -5.76 -5.58 -9.48
CA ALA A 9 -4.50 -4.88 -9.26
C ALA A 9 -4.50 -3.51 -9.94
N ALA A 10 -4.95 -3.42 -11.20
CA ALA A 10 -5.04 -2.15 -11.91
C ALA A 10 -6.02 -1.16 -11.27
N ALA A 11 -7.20 -1.63 -10.83
CA ALA A 11 -8.18 -0.79 -10.14
C ALA A 11 -7.65 -0.29 -8.78
N LEU A 12 -6.99 -1.17 -8.02
CA LEU A 12 -6.36 -0.81 -6.75
C LEU A 12 -5.20 0.18 -6.96
N GLN A 13 -4.37 -0.04 -7.98
CA GLN A 13 -3.29 0.87 -8.33
C GLN A 13 -3.83 2.26 -8.68
N GLN A 14 -4.85 2.35 -9.53
CA GLN A 14 -5.46 3.64 -9.88
C GLN A 14 -5.99 4.37 -8.64
N ARG A 15 -6.69 3.65 -7.76
CA ARG A 15 -7.24 4.18 -6.50
C ARG A 15 -6.14 4.72 -5.59
N LEU A 16 -5.08 3.93 -5.37
CA LEU A 16 -3.96 4.32 -4.50
C LEU A 16 -3.10 5.42 -5.10
N THR A 17 -2.85 5.43 -6.42
CA THR A 17 -2.13 6.51 -7.10
C THR A 17 -2.85 7.84 -6.95
N ALA A 18 -4.18 7.86 -7.11
CA ALA A 18 -4.96 9.09 -6.92
C ALA A 18 -4.85 9.62 -5.47
N HIS A 19 -4.82 8.72 -4.50
CA HIS A 19 -4.68 9.07 -3.09
C HIS A 19 -3.26 9.51 -2.71
N ALA A 20 -2.25 8.87 -3.30
CA ALA A 20 -0.83 9.15 -3.09
C ALA A 20 -0.39 10.52 -3.61
N ALA A 21 -1.21 11.18 -4.44
CA ALA A 21 -0.95 12.52 -4.98
C ALA A 21 -0.71 13.60 -3.90
N ARG A 22 -1.05 13.33 -2.63
CA ARG A 22 -0.73 14.19 -1.49
C ARG A 22 0.75 14.18 -1.07
N TRP A 23 1.54 13.20 -1.52
CA TRP A 23 2.99 13.12 -1.28
C TRP A 23 3.75 13.45 -2.56
N PRO A 24 4.32 14.66 -2.70
CA PRO A 24 5.01 15.08 -3.93
C PRO A 24 6.23 14.23 -4.29
N GLN A 25 6.82 13.55 -3.31
CA GLN A 25 7.97 12.68 -3.53
C GLN A 25 7.61 11.32 -4.11
N ILE A 26 6.36 10.86 -4.00
CA ILE A 26 5.92 9.60 -4.62
C ILE A 26 5.66 9.83 -6.11
N THR A 27 6.39 9.15 -6.97
CA THR A 27 6.22 9.24 -8.43
C THR A 27 5.28 8.17 -8.99
N GLU A 28 5.26 7.00 -8.37
CA GLU A 28 4.45 5.87 -8.82
C GLU A 28 4.08 4.96 -7.64
N ILE A 29 2.84 4.49 -7.60
CA ILE A 29 2.43 3.36 -6.77
C ILE A 29 2.47 2.10 -7.61
N LYS A 30 3.21 1.10 -7.15
CA LYS A 30 3.30 -0.24 -7.75
C LYS A 30 2.46 -1.22 -6.96
N VAL A 31 1.61 -1.98 -7.66
CA VAL A 31 0.75 -3.00 -7.05
C VAL A 31 1.08 -4.37 -7.65
N ARG A 32 1.55 -5.29 -6.81
CA ARG A 32 1.86 -6.67 -7.21
C ARG A 32 0.89 -7.64 -6.55
N TRP A 33 0.17 -8.42 -7.35
CA TRP A 33 -0.78 -9.40 -6.83
C TRP A 33 -0.18 -10.80 -6.71
N ARG A 34 -0.29 -11.44 -5.55
CA ARG A 34 0.15 -12.82 -5.34
C ARG A 34 -0.70 -13.53 -4.29
N ALA A 35 -1.29 -14.67 -4.66
CA ALA A 35 -1.99 -15.59 -3.75
C ALA A 35 -3.04 -14.93 -2.83
N GLY A 36 -3.82 -13.97 -3.36
CA GLY A 36 -4.86 -13.26 -2.59
C GLY A 36 -4.34 -12.06 -1.78
N TYR A 37 -3.08 -11.68 -1.98
CA TYR A 37 -2.49 -10.49 -1.39
C TYR A 37 -2.06 -9.51 -2.49
N ALA A 38 -2.24 -8.22 -2.23
CA ALA A 38 -1.68 -7.13 -2.98
C ALA A 38 -0.51 -6.53 -2.20
N TYR A 39 0.67 -6.50 -2.81
CA TYR A 39 1.88 -5.87 -2.28
C TYR A 39 1.97 -4.47 -2.86
N ILE A 40 2.11 -3.49 -1.98
CA ILE A 40 2.10 -2.07 -2.31
C ILE A 40 3.50 -1.53 -2.06
N ASP A 41 4.10 -1.03 -3.13
CA ASP A 41 5.42 -0.41 -3.13
C ASP A 41 5.29 1.01 -3.74
N ALA A 42 6.12 1.95 -3.33
CA ALA A 42 6.15 3.32 -3.85
C ALA A 42 7.51 3.66 -4.45
N VAL A 43 7.50 4.25 -5.64
CA VAL A 43 8.68 4.84 -6.28
C VAL A 43 8.81 6.27 -5.78
N ILE A 44 10.01 6.66 -5.35
CA ILE A 44 10.27 7.98 -4.77
C ILE A 44 11.28 8.75 -5.63
N ASN A 45 11.03 10.05 -5.81
CA ASN A 45 11.98 10.95 -6.47
C ASN A 45 13.31 11.01 -5.69
N GLY A 46 14.41 10.62 -6.33
CA GLY A 46 15.76 10.81 -5.80
C GLY A 46 16.36 9.61 -5.06
N ASP A 47 15.63 8.49 -4.93
CA ASP A 47 16.20 7.19 -4.56
C ASP A 47 16.34 6.35 -5.83
N ASP A 48 17.58 6.16 -6.29
CA ASP A 48 17.89 5.45 -7.53
C ASP A 48 17.95 3.93 -7.38
N GLU A 49 17.97 3.39 -6.15
CA GLU A 49 18.33 1.98 -5.95
C GLU A 49 17.21 1.04 -5.49
N ASP A 50 16.12 1.48 -4.82
CA ASP A 50 15.03 0.55 -4.46
C ASP A 50 13.64 1.22 -4.31
N ASP A 51 12.60 0.51 -4.75
CA ASP A 51 11.20 0.88 -4.48
C ASP A 51 10.93 0.80 -2.97
N LEU A 52 10.32 1.84 -2.39
CA LEU A 52 9.93 1.83 -0.98
C LEU A 52 8.79 0.82 -0.77
N GLN A 53 9.09 -0.31 -0.14
CA GLN A 53 8.08 -1.28 0.29
C GLN A 53 7.23 -0.70 1.42
N LEU A 54 5.92 -0.62 1.21
CA LEU A 54 5.00 0.02 2.14
C LEU A 54 4.23 -1.01 2.97
N CYS A 55 3.35 -1.76 2.31
CA CYS A 55 2.44 -2.66 3.00
C CYS A 55 1.95 -3.79 2.09
N ARG A 56 1.30 -4.77 2.71
CA ARG A 56 0.64 -5.88 2.05
C ARG A 56 -0.82 -5.90 2.49
N LEU A 57 -1.70 -5.93 1.51
CA LEU A 57 -3.14 -5.96 1.68
C LEU A 57 -3.68 -7.35 1.36
N LYS A 58 -4.45 -7.94 2.28
CA LYS A 58 -5.16 -9.19 2.06
C LYS A 58 -6.54 -8.92 1.47
N ASP A 59 -6.80 -9.46 0.28
CA ASP A 59 -8.10 -9.37 -0.38
C ASP A 59 -9.14 -10.22 0.38
N THR A 60 -10.17 -9.56 0.91
CA THR A 60 -11.31 -10.23 1.57
C THR A 60 -12.52 -10.36 0.64
N GLY A 61 -12.45 -9.80 -0.57
CA GLY A 61 -13.58 -9.63 -1.48
C GLY A 61 -14.40 -8.36 -1.24
N HIS A 62 -14.10 -7.58 -0.19
CA HIS A 62 -14.78 -6.31 0.10
C HIS A 62 -13.88 -5.10 -0.21
N PRO A 63 -14.37 -4.06 -0.91
CA PRO A 63 -13.54 -2.94 -1.33
C PRO A 63 -12.94 -2.13 -0.16
N GLU A 64 -13.62 -2.08 0.98
CA GLU A 64 -13.23 -1.29 2.17
C GLU A 64 -12.72 -2.12 3.36
N MET A 65 -12.53 -3.44 3.20
CA MET A 65 -12.07 -4.29 4.31
C MET A 65 -10.90 -5.14 3.85
N TRP A 66 -9.71 -4.57 3.81
CA TRP A 66 -8.48 -5.29 3.49
C TRP A 66 -7.71 -5.59 4.75
N GLY A 67 -7.20 -6.81 4.88
CA GLY A 67 -6.28 -7.14 5.99
C GLY A 67 -4.95 -6.43 5.79
N PHE A 68 -4.46 -5.75 6.83
CA PHE A 68 -3.28 -4.88 6.74
C PHE A 68 -2.05 -5.53 7.37
N ALA A 69 -0.97 -5.59 6.60
CA ALA A 69 0.36 -5.90 7.11
C ALA A 69 1.36 -4.83 6.66
N LEU A 70 2.08 -4.24 7.61
CA LEU A 70 3.08 -3.22 7.36
C LEU A 70 4.41 -3.90 7.04
N PHE A 71 5.13 -3.41 6.02
CA PHE A 71 6.50 -3.85 5.81
C PHE A 71 7.39 -3.28 6.92
N THR A 72 8.31 -4.04 7.49
CA THR A 72 9.23 -3.57 8.53
C THR A 72 10.68 -3.71 8.05
N TYR A 73 11.38 -2.59 7.84
CA TYR A 73 12.77 -2.63 7.36
C TYR A 73 13.75 -3.23 8.38
N SER A 74 13.45 -3.14 9.68
CA SER A 74 14.32 -3.74 10.71
C SER A 74 14.39 -5.27 10.63
N ASN A 75 13.33 -5.92 10.12
CA ASN A 75 13.22 -7.38 10.05
C ASN A 75 12.97 -7.89 8.62
N GLU A 76 12.97 -6.99 7.63
CA GLU A 76 12.70 -7.24 6.21
C GLU A 76 11.44 -8.10 5.94
N ARG A 77 10.38 -7.88 6.72
CA ARG A 77 9.14 -8.68 6.65
C ARG A 77 7.87 -7.86 6.78
N TYR A 78 6.78 -8.41 6.23
CA TYR A 78 5.43 -7.90 6.43
C TYR A 78 4.85 -8.44 7.73
N GLU A 79 4.57 -7.55 8.68
CA GLU A 79 3.98 -7.87 9.97
C GLU A 79 2.53 -7.36 10.01
N ASP A 80 1.59 -8.22 10.43
CA ASP A 80 0.19 -7.81 10.58
C ASP A 80 0.11 -6.64 11.57
N ASN A 81 -0.59 -5.57 11.17
CA ASN A 81 -0.59 -4.32 11.93
C ASN A 81 -2.02 -3.78 12.08
N ILE A 82 -2.21 -2.92 13.08
CA ILE A 82 -3.49 -2.31 13.41
C ILE A 82 -3.50 -0.90 12.83
N LEU A 83 -4.56 -0.56 12.08
CA LEU A 83 -4.76 0.78 11.56
C LEU A 83 -5.05 1.77 12.70
N PRO A 84 -4.88 3.09 12.49
CA PRO A 84 -5.23 4.11 13.48
C PRO A 84 -6.68 4.04 13.99
N THR A 85 -7.58 3.40 13.23
CA THR A 85 -8.96 3.11 13.59
C THR A 85 -9.11 2.05 14.71
N GLY A 86 -8.03 1.36 15.08
CA GLY A 86 -8.02 0.28 16.06
C GLY A 86 -8.36 -1.11 15.49
N LEU A 87 -8.53 -1.22 14.17
CA LEU A 87 -8.86 -2.47 13.48
C LEU A 87 -7.67 -3.01 12.67
N SER A 88 -7.56 -4.32 12.55
CA SER A 88 -6.58 -4.98 11.67
C SER A 88 -7.00 -5.00 10.19
N PHE A 89 -8.11 -4.33 9.87
CA PHE A 89 -8.67 -4.22 8.53
C PHE A 89 -9.24 -2.82 8.29
N GLY A 90 -9.19 -2.37 7.03
CA GLY A 90 -9.73 -1.08 6.62
C GLY A 90 -9.64 -0.86 5.12
N SER A 91 -9.80 0.40 4.70
CA SER A 91 -9.66 0.77 3.30
C SER A 91 -8.20 0.63 2.86
N PRO A 92 -7.93 0.38 1.57
CA PRO A 92 -6.57 0.36 1.06
C PRO A 92 -5.87 1.72 1.23
N GLU A 93 -6.63 2.83 1.23
CA GLU A 93 -6.15 4.18 1.53
C GLU A 93 -5.69 4.34 2.98
N ASP A 94 -6.46 3.87 3.97
CA ASP A 94 -6.06 3.96 5.38
C ASP A 94 -4.73 3.23 5.62
N ALA A 95 -4.58 2.07 4.97
CA ALA A 95 -3.34 1.29 5.00
C ALA A 95 -2.18 2.03 4.33
N LEU A 96 -2.43 2.72 3.21
CA LEU A 96 -1.44 3.55 2.55
C LEU A 96 -1.03 4.74 3.42
N ASP A 97 -2.00 5.43 4.04
CA ASP A 97 -1.75 6.57 4.93
C ASP A 97 -0.90 6.17 6.13
N CYS A 98 -1.19 5.02 6.73
CA CYS A 98 -0.41 4.48 7.83
C CYS A 98 1.03 4.15 7.42
N ALA A 99 1.21 3.46 6.28
CA ALA A 99 2.54 3.06 5.82
C ALA A 99 3.39 4.24 5.34
N VAL A 100 2.81 5.11 4.50
CA VAL A 100 3.51 6.28 3.97
C VAL A 100 3.78 7.30 5.07
N GLY A 101 2.82 7.54 5.97
CA GLY A 101 3.03 8.45 7.11
C GLY A 101 4.18 8.02 8.02
N LEU A 102 4.41 6.71 8.18
CA LEU A 102 5.55 6.18 8.95
C LEU A 102 6.89 6.45 8.26
N TYR A 103 6.96 6.27 6.95
CA TYR A 103 8.23 6.33 6.21
C TYR A 103 8.59 7.71 5.67
N LEU A 104 7.58 8.45 5.22
CA LEU A 104 7.73 9.72 4.51
C LEU A 104 7.22 10.92 5.31
N GLY A 105 6.55 10.68 6.44
CA GLY A 105 5.84 11.70 7.19
C GLY A 105 4.46 12.01 6.63
N ASP A 106 3.62 12.63 7.46
CA ASP A 106 2.33 13.17 7.05
C ASP A 106 2.56 14.44 6.21
N PRO A 107 1.96 14.58 5.01
CA PRO A 107 2.13 15.77 4.19
C PRO A 107 1.41 16.98 4.79
N ALA A 108 0.59 16.80 5.83
CA ALA A 108 0.05 17.88 6.64
C ALA A 108 0.97 18.18 7.85
N SER A 109 2.04 18.92 7.62
CA SER A 109 2.74 19.71 8.66
C SER A 109 3.18 21.06 8.11
#